data_AF-A0A2G2ZE23-F1
#
_entry.id   AF-A0A2G2ZE23-F1
#
_cell.length_a   1.000
_cell.length_b   1.000
_cell.length_c   1.000
_cell.angle_alpha   90.00
_cell.angle_beta   90.00
_cell.angle_gamma   90.00
#
_symmetry.space_group_name_H-M   'P 1'
#
loop_
_entity.id
_entity.type
_entity.pdbx_description
1 polymer ?
#
loop_
_entity_poly.entity_id
_entity_poly.type
_entity_poly.pdbx_seq_one_letter_code
_entity_poly.pdbx_strand_id
1 'polypeptide(L)'
;MFLNEILDPEYCACSLRDGLDLVQKAIVRTGYNEKIKIAIGVTATEFCIGTKYDLDFKTPNKSGQNFKSGQDMIDMYKELCADYPIVSIEDPFDKEDWEHVKYFTNLGICQVVGGDLIMSNPKRIERAIQENACNALLLKVNQIGTVTEAIEVVKMAKDDQWGVVISQRSGETEDSFISDLSVGLATSQIKAGAPCRGERLAKYNQLLRIEEELGDQAVYTGEKWRN
;
A
#
# COMPACT_ATOMS: atom_id res chain seq x y z
N MET A 1 7.76 -2.18 -5.61
CA MET A 1 8.13 -2.88 -4.36
C MET A 1 7.39 -2.21 -3.21
N PHE A 2 6.70 -2.95 -2.34
CA PHE A 2 6.04 -2.39 -1.15
C PHE A 2 7.00 -2.43 0.04
N LEU A 3 7.35 -1.27 0.58
CA LEU A 3 8.24 -1.13 1.73
C LEU A 3 7.40 -1.00 2.99
N ASN A 4 7.08 -2.13 3.63
CA ASN A 4 6.36 -2.17 4.91
C ASN A 4 7.29 -2.28 6.14
N GLU A 5 8.59 -2.53 5.93
CA GLU A 5 9.49 -3.00 7.00
C GLU A 5 10.67 -2.05 7.32
N ILE A 6 10.70 -0.84 6.73
CA ILE A 6 11.81 0.11 6.99
C ILE A 6 11.75 0.73 8.40
N LEU A 7 10.61 0.62 9.09
CA LEU A 7 10.44 1.22 10.41
C LEU A 7 10.65 0.23 11.57
N ASP A 8 11.22 -0.96 11.38
CA ASP A 8 11.40 -1.92 12.50
C ASP A 8 12.67 -1.60 13.34
N PRO A 9 12.56 -1.35 14.66
CA PRO A 9 13.64 -0.77 15.45
C PRO A 9 14.70 -1.80 15.86
N GLU A 10 14.47 -3.10 15.66
CA GLU A 10 15.44 -4.14 15.99
C GLU A 10 16.66 -4.15 15.05
N TYR A 11 16.62 -3.51 13.87
CA TYR A 11 17.74 -3.61 12.92
C TYR A 11 18.23 -2.32 12.24
N CYS A 12 17.57 -1.17 12.36
CA CYS A 12 18.20 0.09 11.97
C CYS A 12 17.46 1.31 12.52
N ALA A 13 18.15 2.17 13.29
CA ALA A 13 17.72 3.55 13.49
C ALA A 13 18.02 4.35 12.20
N CYS A 14 17.40 3.99 11.07
CA CYS A 14 17.55 4.71 9.81
C CYS A 14 16.30 5.55 9.56
N SER A 15 16.48 6.79 9.09
CA SER A 15 15.35 7.63 8.69
C SER A 15 14.63 7.02 7.49
N LEU A 16 13.38 7.42 7.24
CA LEU A 16 12.63 7.02 6.04
C LEU A 16 13.43 7.30 4.76
N ARG A 17 14.16 8.43 4.70
CA ARG A 17 15.02 8.80 3.57
C ARG A 17 16.20 7.83 3.42
N ASP A 18 16.85 7.42 4.50
CA ASP A 18 17.95 6.45 4.43
C ASP A 18 17.48 5.10 3.86
N GLY A 19 16.30 4.65 4.27
CA GLY A 19 15.68 3.44 3.73
C GLY A 19 15.33 3.55 2.25
N LEU A 20 14.77 4.68 1.82
CA LEU A 20 14.47 4.95 0.41
C LEU A 20 15.75 5.07 -0.44
N ASP A 21 16.79 5.73 0.07
CA ASP A 21 18.10 5.81 -0.57
C ASP A 21 18.72 4.43 -0.78
N LEU A 22 18.60 3.55 0.21
CA LEU A 22 19.08 2.17 0.10
C LEU A 22 18.34 1.41 -1.00
N VAL A 23 17.01 1.50 -1.04
CA VAL A 23 16.18 0.86 -2.06
C VAL A 23 16.48 1.43 -3.44
N GLN A 24 16.59 2.75 -3.57
CA GLN A 24 16.94 3.41 -4.83
C GLN A 24 18.32 2.96 -5.33
N LYS A 25 19.32 2.90 -4.45
CA LYS A 25 20.65 2.37 -4.79
C LYS A 25 20.58 0.91 -5.24
N ALA A 26 19.74 0.09 -4.60
CA ALA A 26 19.53 -1.30 -5.02
C ALA A 26 18.90 -1.38 -6.42
N ILE A 27 17.85 -0.59 -6.69
CA ILE A 27 17.21 -0.49 -8.00
C ILE A 27 18.24 -0.09 -9.07
N VAL A 28 19.07 0.92 -8.80
CA VAL A 28 20.14 1.37 -9.71
C VAL A 28 21.09 0.24 -10.07
N ARG A 29 21.50 -0.58 -9.09
CA ARG A 29 22.40 -1.72 -9.31
C ARG A 29 21.80 -2.81 -10.21
N THR A 30 20.48 -2.93 -10.28
CA THR A 30 19.83 -3.92 -11.16
C THR A 30 19.87 -3.53 -12.64
N GLY A 31 20.08 -2.26 -12.96
CA GLY A 31 19.91 -1.72 -14.32
C GLY A 31 18.44 -1.51 -14.74
N TYR A 32 17.46 -1.75 -13.86
CA TYR A 32 16.02 -1.65 -14.16
C TYR A 32 15.36 -0.36 -13.62
N ASN A 33 16.11 0.74 -13.56
CA ASN A 33 15.66 2.02 -13.01
C ASN A 33 14.30 2.50 -13.54
N GLU A 34 14.06 2.35 -14.83
CA GLU A 34 12.83 2.82 -15.46
C GLU A 34 11.65 1.88 -15.21
N LYS A 35 11.92 0.59 -14.92
CA LYS A 35 10.93 -0.48 -14.81
C LYS A 35 10.47 -0.76 -13.39
N ILE A 36 11.22 -0.31 -12.38
CA ILE A 36 10.89 -0.54 -10.97
C ILE A 36 10.50 0.78 -10.31
N LYS A 37 9.27 0.85 -9.80
CA LYS A 37 8.75 1.96 -9.02
C LYS A 37 8.62 1.59 -7.54
N ILE A 38 8.49 2.61 -6.69
CA ILE A 38 8.39 2.47 -5.23
C ILE A 38 6.93 2.68 -4.79
N ALA A 39 6.49 1.85 -3.85
CA ALA A 39 5.25 2.06 -3.11
C ALA A 39 5.55 1.97 -1.60
N ILE A 40 4.96 2.85 -0.81
CA ILE A 40 5.22 2.95 0.63
C ILE A 40 3.93 2.62 1.39
N GLY A 41 4.03 1.74 2.39
CA GLY A 41 2.97 1.53 3.36
C GLY A 41 3.30 2.25 4.66
N VAL A 42 2.60 3.33 4.95
CA VAL A 42 2.91 4.18 6.12
C VAL A 42 2.24 3.64 7.37
N THR A 43 0.97 3.22 7.28
CA THR A 43 0.18 2.78 8.44
C THR A 43 0.15 3.86 9.54
N ALA A 44 -0.12 5.11 9.16
CA ALA A 44 0.09 6.27 10.05
C ALA A 44 -0.75 6.26 11.34
N THR A 45 -1.86 5.51 11.35
CA THR A 45 -2.66 5.22 12.54
C THR A 45 -1.80 4.70 13.71
N GLU A 46 -0.78 3.88 13.45
CA GLU A 46 0.04 3.25 14.50
C GLU A 46 0.90 4.25 15.29
N PHE A 47 1.15 5.42 14.72
CA PHE A 47 1.98 6.47 15.32
C PHE A 47 1.28 7.83 15.39
N CYS A 48 -0.02 7.87 15.18
CA CYS A 48 -0.83 9.04 15.44
C CYS A 48 -1.20 9.11 16.93
N ILE A 49 -0.85 10.23 17.58
CA ILE A 49 -1.19 10.52 18.97
C ILE A 49 -2.03 11.79 18.99
N GLY A 50 -3.34 11.62 19.15
CA GLY A 50 -4.31 12.72 19.04
C GLY A 50 -4.46 13.17 17.59
N THR A 51 -3.86 14.31 17.24
CA THR A 51 -3.88 14.88 15.87
C THR A 51 -2.48 15.09 15.30
N LYS A 52 -1.48 14.49 15.93
CA LYS A 52 -0.07 14.63 15.54
C LYS A 52 0.56 13.25 15.34
N TYR A 53 1.54 13.20 14.46
CA TYR A 53 2.22 11.98 14.04
C TYR A 53 3.61 11.92 14.66
N ASP A 54 3.89 10.92 15.48
CA ASP A 54 5.20 10.69 16.08
C ASP A 54 6.07 9.80 15.18
N LEU A 55 6.95 10.40 14.39
CA LEU A 55 7.82 9.64 13.50
C LEU A 55 8.89 8.82 14.23
N ASP A 56 9.07 9.06 15.54
CA ASP A 56 10.03 8.35 16.39
C ASP A 56 9.34 7.40 17.38
N PHE A 57 8.07 7.03 17.16
CA PHE A 57 7.22 6.25 18.09
C PHE A 57 7.81 4.91 18.59
N LYS A 58 8.80 4.37 17.88
CA LYS A 58 9.50 3.13 18.22
C LYS A 58 10.78 3.33 19.02
N THR A 59 11.20 4.58 19.25
CA THR A 59 12.41 4.90 20.01
C THR A 59 12.11 4.84 21.51
N PRO A 60 12.76 3.93 22.27
CA PRO A 60 12.56 3.90 23.71
C PRO A 60 13.07 5.19 24.39
N ASN A 61 12.34 5.67 25.39
CA ASN A 61 12.72 6.78 26.27
C ASN A 61 12.96 8.16 25.60
N LYS A 62 12.11 8.61 24.66
CA LYS A 62 12.15 10.01 24.21
C LYS A 62 10.79 10.72 24.18
N SER A 63 10.87 11.96 24.65
CA SER A 63 9.89 13.05 24.61
C SER A 63 9.50 13.39 23.17
N GLY A 64 8.22 13.66 22.92
CA GLY A 64 7.64 14.04 21.63
C GLY A 64 8.25 15.25 20.92
N GLN A 65 9.48 15.11 20.43
CA GLN A 65 10.23 16.16 19.74
C GLN A 65 10.03 16.10 18.22
N ASN A 66 9.55 14.99 17.65
CA ASN A 66 9.33 14.85 16.21
C ASN A 66 7.86 14.61 15.85
N PHE A 67 6.97 15.32 16.56
CA PHE A 67 5.56 15.36 16.20
C PHE A 67 5.37 16.21 14.94
N LYS A 68 4.76 15.59 13.93
CA LYS A 68 4.33 16.25 12.69
C LYS A 68 2.83 16.51 12.73
N SER A 69 2.41 17.67 12.27
CA SER A 69 1.01 17.91 11.93
C SER A 69 0.66 17.19 10.62
N GLY A 70 -0.64 17.05 10.30
CA GLY A 70 -1.04 16.53 8.99
C GLY A 70 -0.47 17.34 7.82
N GLN A 71 -0.35 18.66 7.97
CA GLN A 71 0.31 19.52 6.98
C GLN A 71 1.80 19.19 6.82
N ASP A 72 2.52 19.01 7.92
CA ASP A 72 3.95 18.64 7.84
C ASP A 72 4.13 17.27 7.15
N MET A 73 3.20 16.33 7.36
CA MET A 73 3.21 15.02 6.68
C MET A 73 2.95 15.17 5.18
N ILE A 74 2.00 16.01 4.77
CA ILE A 74 1.73 16.32 3.35
C ILE A 74 2.98 16.85 2.65
N ASP A 75 3.64 17.84 3.27
CA ASP A 75 4.82 18.47 2.69
C ASP A 75 5.99 17.47 2.60
N MET A 76 6.14 16.62 3.62
CA MET A 76 7.08 15.50 3.55
C MET A 76 6.78 14.54 2.39
N TYR A 77 5.53 14.11 2.21
CA TYR A 77 5.17 13.20 1.11
C TYR A 77 5.39 13.83 -0.26
N LYS A 78 5.11 15.13 -0.41
CA LYS A 78 5.43 15.90 -1.64
C LYS A 78 6.91 15.85 -1.96
N GLU A 79 7.77 16.13 -0.99
CA GLU A 79 9.22 16.06 -1.17
C GLU A 79 9.67 14.64 -1.54
N LEU A 80 9.17 13.62 -0.84
CA LEU A 80 9.53 12.23 -1.13
C LEU A 80 9.11 11.82 -2.55
N CYS A 81 7.90 12.17 -2.99
CA CYS A 81 7.45 11.85 -4.35
C CYS A 81 8.19 12.66 -5.43
N ALA A 82 8.80 13.79 -5.08
CA ALA A 82 9.67 14.54 -6.00
C ALA A 82 11.08 13.93 -6.07
N ASP A 83 11.60 13.45 -4.95
CA ASP A 83 12.97 12.92 -4.83
C ASP A 83 13.09 11.45 -5.27
N TYR A 84 12.02 10.66 -5.16
CA TYR A 84 11.99 9.22 -5.43
C TYR A 84 10.87 8.83 -6.40
N PRO A 85 10.99 7.73 -7.17
CA PRO A 85 9.95 7.25 -8.08
C PRO A 85 8.80 6.55 -7.33
N ILE A 86 8.21 7.24 -6.35
CA ILE A 86 7.08 6.77 -5.55
C ILE A 86 5.80 6.96 -6.36
N VAL A 87 5.08 5.87 -6.59
CA VAL A 87 3.84 5.86 -7.39
C VAL A 87 2.60 5.54 -6.57
N SER A 88 2.77 5.07 -5.32
CA SER A 88 1.67 4.72 -4.43
C SER A 88 2.04 4.88 -2.96
N ILE A 89 1.14 5.43 -2.16
CA ILE A 89 1.26 5.54 -0.71
C ILE A 89 0.00 4.95 -0.07
N GLU A 90 0.18 4.01 0.86
CA GLU A 90 -0.88 3.36 1.63
C GLU A 90 -0.96 3.94 3.04
N ASP A 91 -2.19 4.26 3.47
CA ASP A 91 -2.54 4.83 4.77
C ASP A 91 -1.62 5.99 5.23
N PRO A 92 -1.55 7.10 4.45
CA PRO A 92 -0.65 8.23 4.73
C PRO A 92 -0.97 9.01 6.02
N PHE A 93 -2.19 8.88 6.54
CA PHE A 93 -2.68 9.57 7.73
C PHE A 93 -3.45 8.59 8.62
N ASP A 94 -3.81 9.04 9.82
CA ASP A 94 -4.65 8.26 10.73
C ASP A 94 -5.99 7.91 10.07
N LYS A 95 -6.55 6.76 10.43
CA LYS A 95 -7.84 6.30 9.90
C LYS A 95 -9.00 7.27 10.15
N GLU A 96 -8.92 8.17 11.11
CA GLU A 96 -9.95 9.20 11.36
C GLU A 96 -9.57 10.59 10.80
N ASP A 97 -8.40 10.75 10.19
CA ASP A 97 -7.92 12.01 9.59
C ASP A 97 -8.39 12.18 8.13
N TRP A 98 -9.70 12.15 7.92
CA TRP A 98 -10.34 12.23 6.60
C TRP A 98 -9.96 13.49 5.81
N GLU A 99 -9.74 14.61 6.52
CA GLU A 99 -9.42 15.90 5.92
C GLU A 99 -8.08 15.86 5.19
N HIS A 100 -7.01 15.42 5.88
CA HIS A 100 -5.68 15.38 5.28
C HIS A 100 -5.55 14.28 4.22
N VAL A 101 -6.20 13.11 4.40
CA VAL A 101 -6.23 12.06 3.36
C VAL A 101 -6.87 12.61 2.08
N LYS A 102 -8.05 13.23 2.19
CA LYS A 102 -8.74 13.84 1.05
C LYS A 102 -7.90 14.93 0.40
N TYR A 103 -7.31 15.82 1.19
CA TYR A 103 -6.46 16.88 0.64
C TYR A 103 -5.30 16.28 -0.15
N PHE A 104 -4.59 15.31 0.43
CA PHE A 104 -3.44 14.67 -0.19
C PHE A 104 -3.80 13.92 -1.48
N THR A 105 -4.90 13.16 -1.48
CA THR A 105 -5.42 12.46 -2.67
C THR A 105 -5.71 13.44 -3.81
N ASN A 106 -6.31 14.59 -3.51
CA ASN A 106 -6.65 15.61 -4.51
C ASN A 106 -5.43 16.34 -5.11
N LEU A 107 -4.23 16.20 -4.52
CA LEU A 107 -3.01 16.69 -5.15
C LEU A 107 -2.64 15.89 -6.41
N GLY A 108 -3.15 14.66 -6.55
CA GLY A 108 -2.91 13.83 -7.74
C GLY A 108 -1.45 13.39 -7.95
N ILE A 109 -0.63 13.45 -6.90
CA ILE A 109 0.81 13.17 -6.98
C ILE A 109 1.10 11.67 -7.17
N CYS A 110 0.34 10.82 -6.48
CA CYS A 110 0.48 9.37 -6.54
C CYS A 110 -0.87 8.66 -6.32
N GLN A 111 -0.88 7.33 -6.42
CA GLN A 111 -1.99 6.53 -5.89
C GLN A 111 -2.01 6.67 -4.35
N VAL A 112 -3.20 6.85 -3.77
CA VAL A 112 -3.45 6.84 -2.33
C VAL A 112 -4.33 5.65 -2.02
N VAL A 113 -3.77 4.68 -1.29
CA VAL A 113 -4.44 3.43 -0.96
C VAL A 113 -5.04 3.53 0.43
N GLY A 114 -6.36 3.33 0.53
CA GLY A 114 -7.07 3.22 1.80
C GLY A 114 -7.08 1.79 2.32
N GLY A 115 -6.31 1.53 3.38
CA GLY A 115 -6.33 0.29 4.14
C GLY A 115 -7.08 0.48 5.45
N ASP A 116 -6.45 1.10 6.43
CA ASP A 116 -7.02 1.38 7.74
C ASP A 116 -8.09 2.47 7.71
N LEU A 117 -7.99 3.45 6.80
CA LEU A 117 -9.04 4.46 6.58
C LEU A 117 -10.39 3.81 6.24
N ILE A 118 -10.36 2.70 5.49
CA ILE A 118 -11.54 2.04 4.96
C ILE A 118 -11.89 0.80 5.78
N MET A 119 -10.88 0.08 6.27
CA MET A 119 -10.98 -1.19 6.99
C MET A 119 -11.76 -2.28 6.22
N SER A 120 -11.79 -2.21 4.89
CA SER A 120 -12.68 -3.02 4.04
C SER A 120 -14.16 -2.96 4.46
N ASN A 121 -14.60 -1.87 5.11
CA ASN A 121 -15.98 -1.69 5.57
C ASN A 121 -16.82 -0.97 4.50
N PRO A 122 -17.94 -1.56 4.01
CA PRO A 122 -18.75 -0.97 2.94
C PRO A 122 -19.18 0.48 3.19
N LYS A 123 -19.56 0.85 4.42
CA LYS A 123 -19.97 2.23 4.74
C LYS A 123 -18.80 3.22 4.65
N ARG A 124 -17.60 2.80 5.06
CA ARG A 124 -16.39 3.63 4.94
C ARG A 124 -15.93 3.72 3.49
N ILE A 125 -16.10 2.65 2.70
CA ILE A 125 -15.86 2.66 1.25
C ILE A 125 -16.78 3.67 0.58
N GLU A 126 -18.09 3.59 0.82
CA GLU A 126 -19.08 4.52 0.25
C GLU A 126 -18.75 5.97 0.59
N ARG A 127 -18.42 6.24 1.86
CA ARG A 127 -17.99 7.57 2.29
C ARG A 127 -16.71 8.02 1.57
N ALA A 128 -15.71 7.14 1.48
CA ALA A 128 -14.44 7.46 0.86
C ALA A 128 -14.58 7.75 -0.65
N ILE A 129 -15.47 7.03 -1.34
CA ILE A 129 -15.90 7.32 -2.73
C ILE A 129 -16.57 8.68 -2.81
N GLN A 130 -17.62 8.92 -2.00
CA GLN A 130 -18.37 10.18 -2.01
C GLN A 130 -17.49 11.41 -1.72
N GLU A 131 -16.54 11.28 -0.80
CA GLU A 131 -15.67 12.37 -0.38
C GLU A 131 -14.39 12.49 -1.23
N ASN A 132 -14.14 11.56 -2.16
CA ASN A 132 -12.86 11.41 -2.88
C ASN A 132 -11.67 11.36 -1.91
N ALA A 133 -11.79 10.56 -0.85
CA ALA A 133 -10.81 10.52 0.22
C ALA A 133 -9.51 9.82 -0.22
N CYS A 134 -9.61 8.72 -0.99
CA CYS A 134 -8.49 7.99 -1.58
C CYS A 134 -8.88 7.51 -2.99
N ASN A 135 -7.96 6.87 -3.72
CA ASN A 135 -8.21 6.43 -5.10
C ASN A 135 -7.77 4.99 -5.37
N ALA A 136 -7.53 4.21 -4.31
CA ALA A 136 -7.31 2.79 -4.37
C ALA A 136 -7.76 2.09 -3.07
N LEU A 137 -8.29 0.88 -3.22
CA LEU A 137 -8.71 0.00 -2.12
C LEU A 137 -7.58 -0.98 -1.78
N LEU A 138 -7.21 -1.10 -0.50
CA LEU A 138 -6.41 -2.24 -0.02
C LEU A 138 -7.36 -3.35 0.44
N LEU A 139 -7.53 -4.39 -0.36
CA LEU A 139 -8.39 -5.50 0.00
C LEU A 139 -7.64 -6.54 0.84
N LYS A 140 -8.04 -6.68 2.11
CA LYS A 140 -7.65 -7.79 3.00
C LYS A 140 -8.90 -8.65 3.24
N VAL A 141 -9.01 -9.80 2.59
CA VAL A 141 -10.23 -10.64 2.61
C VAL A 141 -10.70 -10.97 4.02
N ASN A 142 -9.77 -11.18 4.95
CA ASN A 142 -10.13 -11.51 6.34
C ASN A 142 -10.61 -10.30 7.18
N GLN A 143 -10.50 -9.06 6.69
CA GLN A 143 -11.13 -7.90 7.33
C GLN A 143 -12.62 -7.82 7.02
N ILE A 144 -13.04 -8.26 5.82
CA ILE A 144 -14.45 -8.25 5.41
C ILE A 144 -15.17 -9.55 5.79
N GLY A 145 -14.46 -10.69 5.80
CA GLY A 145 -14.91 -11.93 6.41
C GLY A 145 -15.42 -12.99 5.41
N THR A 146 -15.97 -12.59 4.27
CA THR A 146 -16.41 -13.53 3.22
C THR A 146 -15.87 -13.17 1.83
N VAL A 147 -15.78 -14.19 0.96
CA VAL A 147 -15.38 -14.00 -0.45
C VAL A 147 -16.41 -13.19 -1.21
N THR A 148 -17.71 -13.41 -0.97
CA THR A 148 -18.79 -12.66 -1.62
C THR A 148 -18.67 -11.17 -1.35
N GLU A 149 -18.52 -10.77 -0.09
CA GLU A 149 -18.38 -9.36 0.27
C GLU A 149 -17.08 -8.78 -0.28
N ALA A 150 -15.99 -9.56 -0.32
CA ALA A 150 -14.74 -9.13 -0.95
C ALA A 150 -14.92 -8.80 -2.44
N ILE A 151 -15.68 -9.62 -3.18
CA ILE A 151 -16.02 -9.37 -4.59
C ILE A 151 -16.87 -8.09 -4.72
N GLU A 152 -17.85 -7.91 -3.84
CA GLU A 152 -18.72 -6.73 -3.86
C GLU A 152 -17.93 -5.43 -3.66
N VAL A 153 -17.02 -5.38 -2.69
CA VAL A 153 -16.22 -4.16 -2.45
C VAL A 153 -15.21 -3.88 -3.56
N VAL A 154 -14.65 -4.93 -4.19
CA VAL A 154 -13.80 -4.76 -5.38
C VAL A 154 -14.61 -4.19 -6.52
N LYS A 155 -15.84 -4.67 -6.72
CA LYS A 155 -16.74 -4.15 -7.75
C LYS A 155 -17.06 -2.67 -7.49
N MET A 156 -17.41 -2.30 -6.26
CA MET A 156 -17.67 -0.90 -5.89
C MET A 156 -16.47 0.00 -6.19
N ALA A 157 -15.26 -0.43 -5.83
CA ALA A 157 -14.04 0.32 -6.11
C ALA A 157 -13.81 0.48 -7.62
N LYS A 158 -14.00 -0.60 -8.41
CA LYS A 158 -13.82 -0.57 -9.86
C LYS A 158 -14.87 0.26 -10.59
N ASP A 159 -16.12 0.23 -10.14
CA ASP A 159 -17.20 1.05 -10.70
C ASP A 159 -16.90 2.55 -10.54
N ASP A 160 -16.13 2.93 -9.51
CA ASP A 160 -15.63 4.30 -9.28
C ASP A 160 -14.20 4.53 -9.84
N GLN A 161 -13.69 3.62 -10.67
CA GLN A 161 -12.36 3.71 -11.31
C GLN A 161 -11.17 3.74 -10.34
N TRP A 162 -11.34 3.19 -9.13
CA TRP A 162 -10.25 3.04 -8.17
C TRP A 162 -9.36 1.85 -8.52
N GLY A 163 -8.08 1.98 -8.19
CA GLY A 163 -7.18 0.83 -8.15
C GLY A 163 -7.56 -0.14 -7.03
N VAL A 164 -7.22 -1.41 -7.17
CA VAL A 164 -7.45 -2.41 -6.11
C VAL A 164 -6.15 -3.16 -5.86
N VAL A 165 -5.65 -3.06 -4.63
CA VAL A 165 -4.46 -3.77 -4.17
C VAL A 165 -4.92 -4.95 -3.32
N ILE A 166 -4.80 -6.17 -3.87
CA ILE A 166 -4.99 -7.39 -3.08
C ILE A 166 -3.83 -7.52 -2.11
N SER A 167 -4.12 -7.62 -0.81
CA SER A 167 -3.09 -7.65 0.23
C SER A 167 -3.16 -8.91 1.07
N GLN A 168 -1.98 -9.46 1.33
CA GLN A 168 -1.79 -10.43 2.41
C GLN A 168 -1.92 -9.80 3.80
N ARG A 169 -1.75 -10.62 4.84
CA ARG A 169 -1.52 -10.20 6.23
C ARG A 169 -0.07 -10.39 6.65
N SER A 170 0.34 -9.70 7.73
CA SER A 170 1.68 -9.81 8.30
C SER A 170 1.97 -11.22 8.84
N GLY A 171 1.01 -11.83 9.54
CA GLY A 171 1.01 -13.28 9.79
C GLY A 171 0.31 -13.98 8.64
N GLU A 172 1.02 -14.85 7.91
CA GLU A 172 0.46 -15.58 6.76
C GLU A 172 0.76 -17.07 6.77
N THR A 173 0.02 -17.81 5.94
CA THR A 173 0.16 -19.25 5.70
C THR A 173 0.68 -19.55 4.30
N GLU A 174 0.90 -20.82 3.98
CA GLU A 174 1.23 -21.31 2.64
C GLU A 174 0.08 -21.23 1.63
N ASP A 175 -1.14 -20.90 2.07
CA ASP A 175 -2.32 -20.79 1.21
C ASP A 175 -2.10 -19.70 0.15
N SER A 176 -2.40 -19.99 -1.12
CA SER A 176 -2.17 -19.06 -2.23
C SER A 176 -3.44 -18.35 -2.74
N PHE A 177 -4.58 -18.46 -2.04
CA PHE A 177 -5.91 -18.02 -2.47
C PHE A 177 -5.95 -16.60 -3.02
N ILE A 178 -5.23 -15.66 -2.39
CA ILE A 178 -5.23 -14.26 -2.82
C ILE A 178 -4.60 -14.06 -4.21
N SER A 179 -3.79 -14.99 -4.70
CA SER A 179 -3.19 -14.98 -6.04
C SER A 179 -4.27 -15.20 -7.09
N ASP A 180 -5.01 -16.31 -6.96
CA ASP A 180 -6.14 -16.66 -7.81
C ASP A 180 -7.24 -15.61 -7.73
N LEU A 181 -7.52 -15.10 -6.52
CA LEU A 181 -8.48 -14.00 -6.33
C LEU A 181 -8.04 -12.74 -7.09
N SER A 182 -6.75 -12.38 -7.05
CA SER A 182 -6.25 -11.17 -7.72
C SER A 182 -6.40 -11.21 -9.23
N VAL A 183 -6.18 -12.39 -9.83
CA VAL A 183 -6.34 -12.64 -11.27
C VAL A 183 -7.82 -12.73 -11.64
N GLY A 184 -8.61 -13.53 -10.91
CA GLY A 184 -10.04 -13.69 -11.17
C GLY A 184 -10.82 -12.39 -11.04
N LEU A 185 -10.40 -11.49 -10.15
CA LEU A 185 -10.96 -10.15 -10.02
C LEU A 185 -10.30 -9.11 -10.92
N ALA A 186 -9.27 -9.46 -11.69
CA ALA A 186 -8.51 -8.56 -12.57
C ALA A 186 -8.07 -7.27 -11.88
N THR A 187 -7.50 -7.38 -10.68
CA THR A 187 -7.15 -6.22 -9.82
C THR A 187 -5.85 -5.52 -10.21
N SER A 188 -5.02 -6.16 -11.05
CA SER A 188 -3.74 -5.65 -11.55
C SER A 188 -2.65 -5.37 -10.51
N GLN A 189 -2.96 -5.36 -9.21
CA GLN A 189 -2.03 -5.06 -8.13
C GLN A 189 -2.16 -6.06 -6.98
N ILE A 190 -1.03 -6.65 -6.58
CA ILE A 190 -0.95 -7.54 -5.43
C ILE A 190 0.24 -7.19 -4.54
N LYS A 191 -0.01 -7.18 -3.24
CA LYS A 191 0.97 -6.99 -2.17
C LYS A 191 1.06 -8.28 -1.35
N ALA A 192 1.96 -9.18 -1.77
CA ALA A 192 2.21 -10.47 -1.13
C ALA A 192 3.60 -10.56 -0.46
N GLY A 193 4.16 -9.42 -0.05
CA GLY A 193 5.40 -9.35 0.73
C GLY A 193 6.67 -9.36 -0.11
N ALA A 194 7.82 -9.44 0.55
CA ALA A 194 9.10 -9.57 -0.13
C ALA A 194 9.20 -10.92 -0.86
N PRO A 195 10.05 -11.05 -1.89
CA PRO A 195 10.36 -12.33 -2.54
C PRO A 195 11.29 -13.19 -1.67
N CYS A 196 10.90 -13.37 -0.40
CA CYS A 196 11.55 -14.20 0.59
C CYS A 196 10.49 -14.76 1.55
N ARG A 197 10.83 -15.83 2.26
CA ARG A 197 9.94 -16.60 3.14
C ARG A 197 8.84 -17.36 2.37
N GLY A 198 8.61 -18.61 2.77
CA GLY A 198 7.81 -19.56 1.99
C GLY A 198 6.35 -19.14 1.81
N GLU A 199 5.75 -18.54 2.85
CA GLU A 199 4.37 -18.06 2.85
C GLU A 199 4.13 -16.94 1.83
N ARG A 200 5.17 -16.17 1.47
CA ARG A 200 5.13 -15.10 0.47
C ARG A 200 5.33 -15.66 -0.93
N LEU A 201 6.38 -16.48 -1.06
CA LEU A 201 6.72 -17.15 -2.31
C LEU A 201 5.60 -18.05 -2.81
N ALA A 202 4.80 -18.66 -1.93
CA ALA A 202 3.63 -19.45 -2.31
C ALA A 202 2.68 -18.67 -3.25
N LYS A 203 2.45 -17.37 -2.99
CA LYS A 203 1.57 -16.53 -3.81
C LYS A 203 2.21 -16.16 -5.13
N TYR A 204 3.46 -15.68 -5.09
CA TYR A 204 4.17 -15.31 -6.32
C TYR A 204 4.38 -16.51 -7.25
N ASN A 205 4.70 -17.69 -6.70
CA ASN A 205 4.81 -18.91 -7.48
C ASN A 205 3.45 -19.34 -8.06
N GLN A 206 2.36 -19.10 -7.35
CA GLN A 206 1.03 -19.37 -7.89
C GLN A 206 0.69 -18.42 -9.05
N LEU A 207 1.05 -17.14 -8.97
CA LEU A 207 0.90 -16.22 -10.10
C LEU A 207 1.68 -16.66 -11.33
N LEU A 208 2.91 -17.15 -11.16
CA LEU A 208 3.70 -17.71 -12.28
C LEU A 208 3.01 -18.91 -12.92
N ARG A 209 2.39 -19.80 -12.13
CA ARG A 209 1.62 -20.94 -12.66
C ARG A 209 0.37 -20.47 -13.41
N ILE A 210 -0.36 -19.50 -12.87
CA ILE A 210 -1.55 -18.94 -13.52
C ILE A 210 -1.17 -18.27 -14.85
N GLU A 211 -0.07 -17.52 -14.88
CA GLU A 211 0.46 -16.90 -16.11
C GLU A 211 0.84 -17.97 -17.14
N GLU A 212 1.55 -19.03 -16.73
CA GLU A 212 1.89 -20.16 -17.60
C GLU A 212 0.63 -20.88 -18.14
N GLU A 213 -0.37 -21.10 -17.30
CA GLU A 213 -1.63 -21.77 -17.67
C GLU A 213 -2.47 -20.95 -18.66
N LEU A 214 -2.56 -19.64 -18.45
CA LEU A 214 -3.30 -18.74 -19.34
C LEU A 214 -2.57 -18.48 -20.66
N GLY A 215 -1.24 -18.53 -20.67
CA GLY A 215 -0.41 -18.29 -21.85
C GLY A 215 -0.78 -16.98 -22.54
N ASP A 216 -1.07 -17.04 -23.84
CA ASP A 216 -1.42 -15.86 -24.66
C ASP A 216 -2.73 -15.17 -24.26
N GLN A 217 -3.53 -15.76 -23.37
CA GLN A 217 -4.75 -15.13 -22.84
C GLN A 217 -4.46 -14.15 -21.70
N ALA A 218 -3.30 -14.26 -21.05
CA ALA A 218 -2.89 -13.34 -20.00
C ALA A 218 -2.26 -12.08 -20.57
N VAL A 219 -2.55 -10.94 -19.94
CA VAL A 219 -1.92 -9.66 -20.24
C VAL A 219 -1.37 -9.10 -18.93
N TYR A 220 -0.05 -8.89 -18.88
CA TYR A 220 0.57 -8.16 -17.79
C TYR A 220 0.25 -6.65 -17.89
N THR A 221 -0.32 -6.08 -16.84
CA THR A 221 -0.85 -4.71 -16.86
C THR A 221 0.23 -3.62 -17.06
N GLY A 222 1.48 -3.89 -16.64
CA GLY A 222 2.61 -2.99 -16.85
C GLY A 222 2.34 -1.56 -16.35
N GLU A 223 2.56 -0.55 -17.20
CA GLU A 223 2.34 0.86 -16.86
C GLU A 223 0.85 1.22 -16.62
N LYS A 224 -0.09 0.37 -17.03
CA LYS A 224 -1.53 0.53 -16.76
C LYS A 224 -1.97 -0.12 -15.44
N TRP A 225 -1.03 -0.41 -14.54
CA TRP A 225 -1.26 -1.12 -13.27
C TRP A 225 -2.40 -0.59 -12.40
N ARG A 226 -2.80 0.69 -12.54
CA ARG A 226 -3.97 1.24 -11.84
C ARG A 226 -5.29 0.80 -12.45
N ASN A 227 -5.43 0.95 -13.77
CA ASN A 227 -6.70 0.88 -14.51
C ASN A 227 -6.47 0.30 -15.92
#